data_AF-A0A352VMW4-F1
#
_entry.id   AF-A0A352VMW4-F1
#
_cell.length_a   1.000
_cell.length_b   1.000
_cell.length_c   1.000
_cell.angle_alpha   90.00
_cell.angle_beta   90.00
_cell.angle_gamma   90.00
#
_symmetry.space_group_name_H-M   'P 1'
#
loop_
_entity.id
_entity.type
_entity.pdbx_description
1 polymer ?
#
loop_
_entity_poly.entity_id
_entity_poly.type
_entity_poly.pdbx_seq_one_letter_code
_entity_poly.pdbx_strand_id
1 'polypeptide(L)'
;MLECTDTHRLTLLLIALLWATPVLAQSGVSNGEWPAYAADGGSTKYSALSQIDRGNVAGLEVAWRWQAANFGPEPEFNYRVTPIMVDGVLY
;
A
#
# COMPACT_ATOMS: atom_id res chain seq x y z
N MET A 1 -40.57 -12.67 -30.59
CA MET A 1 -39.78 -13.67 -29.83
C MET A 1 -38.29 -13.35 -29.95
N LEU A 2 -37.87 -12.11 -29.64
CA LEU A 2 -36.46 -11.72 -29.60
C LEU A 2 -36.09 -10.88 -28.35
N GLU A 3 -37.03 -10.56 -27.46
CA GLU A 3 -36.74 -9.70 -26.29
C GLU A 3 -36.19 -10.41 -25.04
N CYS A 4 -36.11 -11.75 -24.98
CA CYS A 4 -35.78 -12.47 -23.75
C CYS A 4 -34.26 -12.75 -23.55
N THR A 5 -33.49 -12.89 -24.62
CA THR A 5 -32.09 -13.38 -24.55
C THR A 5 -31.05 -12.26 -24.36
N ASP A 6 -31.32 -11.06 -24.90
CA ASP A 6 -30.41 -9.91 -24.79
C ASP A 6 -30.35 -9.35 -23.37
N THR A 7 -31.49 -9.30 -22.69
CA THR A 7 -31.61 -8.81 -21.31
C THR A 7 -30.77 -9.65 -20.32
N HIS A 8 -30.67 -10.96 -20.54
CA HIS A 8 -29.82 -11.83 -19.69
C HIS A 8 -28.32 -11.63 -19.95
N ARG A 9 -27.92 -11.42 -21.21
CA ARG A 9 -26.51 -11.15 -21.55
C ARG A 9 -26.05 -9.80 -20.98
N LEU A 10 -26.89 -8.78 -21.08
CA LEU A 10 -26.66 -7.46 -20.46
C LEU A 10 -26.59 -7.56 -18.94
N THR A 11 -27.51 -8.28 -18.31
CA THR A 11 -27.51 -8.48 -16.85
C THR A 11 -26.26 -9.21 -16.37
N LEU A 12 -25.82 -10.27 -17.07
CA LEU A 12 -24.60 -11.00 -16.73
C LEU A 12 -23.33 -10.16 -16.89
N LEU A 13 -23.26 -9.33 -17.94
CA LEU A 13 -22.14 -8.39 -18.14
C LEU A 13 -22.08 -7.32 -17.05
N LEU A 14 -23.23 -6.78 -16.64
CA LEU A 14 -23.33 -5.80 -15.56
C LEU A 14 -22.92 -6.39 -14.21
N ILE A 15 -23.33 -7.64 -13.91
CA ILE A 15 -22.91 -8.34 -12.70
C ILE A 15 -21.40 -8.57 -12.72
N ALA A 16 -20.83 -9.09 -13.82
CA ALA A 16 -19.38 -9.31 -13.93
C ALA A 16 -18.56 -8.02 -13.75
N LEU A 17 -19.06 -6.89 -14.29
CA LEU A 17 -18.41 -5.58 -14.13
C LEU A 17 -18.47 -5.08 -12.68
N LEU A 18 -19.56 -5.37 -11.96
CA LEU A 18 -19.71 -5.01 -10.55
C LEU A 18 -18.71 -5.76 -9.66
N TRP A 19 -18.42 -7.03 -9.95
CA TRP A 19 -17.46 -7.85 -9.21
C TRP A 19 -15.99 -7.52 -9.48
N ALA A 20 -15.67 -6.80 -10.56
CA ALA A 20 -14.28 -6.43 -10.91
C ALA A 20 -13.75 -5.20 -10.16
N THR A 21 -14.63 -4.43 -9.51
CA THR A 21 -14.29 -3.18 -8.81
C THR A 21 -13.28 -3.28 -7.64
N PRO A 22 -13.22 -4.35 -6.81
CA PRO A 22 -12.34 -4.34 -5.64
C PRO A 22 -10.85 -4.41 -6.00
N VAL A 23 -10.50 -4.87 -7.20
CA VAL A 23 -9.10 -4.99 -7.65
C VAL A 23 -8.43 -3.62 -7.82
N LEU A 24 -9.18 -2.61 -8.27
CA LEU A 24 -8.64 -1.26 -8.49
C LEU A 24 -8.44 -0.47 -7.19
N ALA A 25 -9.13 -0.84 -6.11
CA ALA A 25 -8.97 -0.18 -4.80
C ALA A 25 -7.78 -0.73 -4.00
N GLN A 26 -7.13 -1.80 -4.47
CA GLN A 26 -5.99 -2.45 -3.81
C GLN A 26 -4.64 -2.02 -4.37
N SER A 27 -4.58 -1.05 -5.28
CA SER A 27 -3.31 -0.46 -5.71
C SER A 27 -2.81 0.49 -4.61
N GLY A 28 -2.25 -0.07 -3.54
CA GLY A 28 -1.48 0.71 -2.56
C GLY A 28 -0.22 1.30 -3.20
N VAL A 29 0.70 1.79 -2.37
CA VAL A 29 1.96 2.33 -2.88
C VAL A 29 2.78 1.26 -3.60
N SER A 30 3.37 1.64 -4.73
CA SER A 30 4.18 0.78 -5.59
C SER A 30 5.60 1.35 -5.73
N ASN A 31 6.50 0.60 -6.37
CA ASN A 31 7.90 0.98 -6.59
C ASN A 31 8.74 1.19 -5.32
N GLY A 32 8.25 0.75 -4.16
CA GLY A 32 8.96 0.89 -2.88
C GLY A 32 8.94 2.28 -2.28
N GLU A 33 8.11 3.18 -2.82
CA GLU A 33 7.94 4.53 -2.30
C GLU A 33 6.88 4.59 -1.18
N TRP A 34 6.88 5.67 -0.42
CA TRP A 34 5.90 5.95 0.64
C TRP A 34 5.66 7.48 0.74
N PRO A 35 4.94 8.08 -0.23
CA PRO A 35 4.89 9.53 -0.40
C PRO A 35 3.96 10.25 0.59
N ALA A 36 3.12 9.54 1.33
CA ALA A 36 2.15 10.13 2.26
C ALA A 36 2.10 9.37 3.59
N TYR A 37 1.71 10.06 4.68
CA TYR A 37 1.64 9.50 6.04
C TYR A 37 0.87 8.16 6.11
N ALA A 38 -0.18 7.99 5.32
CA ALA A 38 -0.99 6.78 5.27
C ALA A 38 -0.87 6.00 3.95
N ALA A 39 0.32 6.04 3.35
CA ALA A 39 0.68 5.47 2.04
C ALA A 39 0.07 6.24 0.85
N ASP A 40 -1.26 6.34 0.78
CA ASP A 40 -1.99 6.91 -0.35
C ASP A 40 -3.18 7.79 0.08
N GLY A 41 -3.89 8.38 -0.89
CA GLY A 41 -5.07 9.21 -0.65
C GLY A 41 -6.27 8.45 -0.05
N GLY A 42 -6.29 7.12 -0.13
CA GLY A 42 -7.27 6.25 0.52
C GLY A 42 -6.89 5.89 1.96
N SER A 43 -5.72 6.29 2.42
CA SER A 43 -5.17 5.91 3.73
C SER A 43 -5.08 4.39 3.94
N THR A 44 -4.80 3.63 2.88
CA THR A 44 -4.80 2.16 2.93
C THR A 44 -3.72 1.58 3.82
N LYS A 45 -2.60 2.30 4.00
CA LYS A 45 -1.38 1.81 4.66
C LYS A 45 -0.86 0.51 4.03
N TYR A 46 -1.09 0.33 2.73
CA TYR A 46 -0.76 -0.89 1.99
C TYR A 46 0.35 -0.62 0.96
N SER A 47 1.30 -1.57 0.87
CA SER A 47 2.32 -1.62 -0.19
C SER A 47 2.12 -2.87 -1.03
N ALA A 48 2.21 -2.74 -2.34
CA ALA A 48 2.12 -3.87 -3.28
C ALA A 48 3.44 -4.66 -3.40
N LEU A 49 4.49 -4.30 -2.65
CA LEU A 49 5.75 -5.03 -2.63
C LEU A 49 5.57 -6.43 -2.03
N SER A 50 6.19 -7.41 -2.67
CA SER A 50 6.13 -8.83 -2.27
C SER A 50 7.51 -9.47 -2.04
N GLN A 51 8.58 -8.66 -2.03
CA GLN A 51 9.94 -9.17 -1.80
C GLN A 51 10.09 -9.82 -0.41
N ILE A 52 9.36 -9.30 0.59
CA ILE A 52 9.31 -9.84 1.95
C ILE A 52 7.95 -10.49 2.16
N ASP A 53 7.95 -11.75 2.56
CA ASP A 53 6.74 -12.54 2.78
C ASP A 53 6.87 -13.50 3.97
N ARG A 54 5.83 -14.32 4.19
CA ARG A 54 5.79 -15.28 5.30
C ARG A 54 6.88 -16.35 5.25
N GLY A 55 7.40 -16.66 4.06
CA GLY A 55 8.43 -17.66 3.86
C GLY A 55 9.84 -17.15 4.15
N ASN A 56 10.08 -15.84 4.05
CA ASN A 56 11.43 -15.27 4.20
C ASN A 56 11.60 -14.25 5.34
N VAL A 57 10.52 -13.76 5.97
CA VAL A 57 10.58 -12.72 7.02
C VAL A 57 11.50 -13.10 8.20
N ALA A 58 11.65 -14.40 8.48
CA ALA A 58 12.52 -14.88 9.55
C ALA A 58 14.02 -14.62 9.31
N GLY A 59 14.42 -14.32 8.06
CA GLY A 59 15.80 -14.03 7.68
C GLY A 59 16.14 -12.54 7.56
N LEU A 60 15.25 -11.63 7.99
CA LEU A 60 15.54 -10.19 7.93
C LEU A 60 16.61 -9.79 8.93
N GLU A 61 17.54 -8.96 8.46
CA GLU A 61 18.62 -8.39 9.26
C GLU A 61 18.59 -6.85 9.19
N VAL A 62 19.23 -6.20 10.16
CA VAL A 62 19.38 -4.74 10.16
C VAL A 62 20.36 -4.34 9.06
N ALA A 63 19.87 -3.66 8.02
CA ALA A 63 20.72 -3.15 6.95
C ALA A 63 21.57 -1.93 7.38
N TRP A 64 21.00 -1.03 8.17
CA TRP A 64 21.66 0.18 8.69
C TRP A 64 20.86 0.78 9.85
N ARG A 65 21.46 1.73 10.57
CA ARG A 65 20.82 2.52 11.64
C ARG A 65 21.19 3.99 11.50
N TRP A 66 20.23 4.88 11.73
CA TRP A 66 20.44 6.32 11.85
C TRP A 66 20.11 6.78 13.28
N GLN A 67 20.85 7.75 13.80
CA GLN A 67 20.71 8.23 15.17
C GLN A 67 20.12 9.64 15.22
N ALA A 68 18.91 9.76 15.79
CA ALA A 68 18.17 11.00 15.93
C ALA A 68 18.64 11.84 17.15
N ALA A 69 19.92 12.18 17.23
CA ALA A 69 20.50 12.93 18.36
C ALA A 69 20.27 14.47 18.28
N ASN A 70 19.44 14.91 17.34
CA ASN A 70 19.15 16.30 17.05
C ASN A 70 18.17 16.96 18.04
N PHE A 71 17.63 16.21 19.01
CA PHE A 71 16.64 16.69 19.98
C PHE A 71 17.22 17.03 21.37
N GLY A 72 18.55 16.94 21.53
CA GLY A 72 19.23 17.23 22.80
C GLY A 72 20.00 16.03 23.35
N PRO A 73 20.67 16.20 24.51
CA PRO A 73 21.43 15.12 25.15
C PRO A 73 20.52 14.06 25.78
N GLU A 74 19.28 14.38 26.12
CA GLU A 74 18.28 13.42 26.58
C GLU A 74 17.64 12.67 25.40
N PRO A 75 17.37 11.36 25.54
CA PRO A 75 16.60 10.62 24.55
C PRO A 75 15.20 11.20 24.38
N GLU A 76 14.76 11.44 23.15
CA GLU A 76 13.35 11.73 22.85
C GLU A 76 12.53 10.44 23.02
N PHE A 77 11.51 10.49 23.89
CA PHE A 77 10.70 9.32 24.25
C PHE A 77 9.37 9.26 23.48
N ASN A 78 8.95 10.35 22.83
CA ASN A 78 7.70 10.46 22.10
C ASN A 78 7.93 10.52 20.58
N TYR A 79 8.69 9.57 20.05
CA TYR A 79 8.98 9.50 18.62
C TYR A 79 7.82 8.88 17.84
N ARG A 80 6.97 9.72 17.25
CA ARG A 80 5.78 9.31 16.48
C ARG A 80 5.88 9.69 15.00
N VAL A 81 6.99 9.33 14.36
CA VAL A 81 7.22 9.61 12.95
C VAL A 81 6.78 8.43 12.07
N THR A 82 6.22 8.74 10.91
CA THR A 82 6.13 7.81 9.77
C THR A 82 7.02 8.39 8.68
N PRO A 83 8.20 7.79 8.40
CA PRO A 83 9.09 8.31 7.38
C PRO A 83 8.41 8.37 6.01
N ILE A 84 8.80 9.36 5.20
CA ILE A 84 8.32 9.54 3.83
C ILE A 84 9.43 9.16 2.86
N MET A 85 9.13 8.30 1.89
CA MET A 85 10.07 7.88 0.84
C MET A 85 9.55 8.42 -0.49
N VAL A 86 10.35 9.29 -1.13
CA VAL A 86 10.07 9.85 -2.46
C VAL A 86 11.37 9.92 -3.26
N ASP A 87 11.35 9.40 -4.48
CA ASP A 87 12.48 9.38 -5.42
C ASP A 87 13.75 8.78 -4.78
N GLY A 88 13.58 7.73 -3.98
CA GLY A 88 14.67 7.05 -3.27
C GLY A 88 15.30 7.83 -2.11
N VAL A 89 14.73 8.96 -1.69
CA VAL A 89 15.18 9.74 -0.52
C VAL A 89 14.20 9.62 0.64
N LEU A 90 14.73 9.31 1.83
CA LEU A 90 13.96 9.16 3.07
C LEU A 90 13.95 10.48 3.84
N TYR A 91 12.75 10.96 4.17
CA TYR A 91 12.47 12.21 4.89
C TYR A 91 11.84 11.94 6.26
#